data_AF-A0A5K1HLA8-F1
#
_entry.id   AF-A0A5K1HLA8-F1
#
_cell.length_a   1.000
_cell.length_b   1.000
_cell.length_c   1.000
_cell.angle_alpha   90.00
_cell.angle_beta   90.00
_cell.angle_gamma   90.00
#
_symmetry.space_group_name_H-M   'P 1'
#
loop_
_entity.id
_entity.type
_entity.pdbx_description
1 polymer ?
#
loop_
_entity_poly.entity_id
_entity_poly.type
_entity_poly.pdbx_seq_one_letter_code
_entity_poly.pdbx_strand_id
1 'polypeptide(L)'
;GYHVMNCFMQYTPYHPNNGELVTPISHDEIKRVFLEQINEYLEEPLDIHFMDILTPFDLENLLGLTEGNIFHGSIGLDNLFSNRVSGKVGGIWLCGSSAHPGGGVMGAVGKQ
;
A
#
# COMPACT_ATOMS: atom_id res chain seq x y z
N GLY A 1 -12.75 -22.31 -16.76
CA GLY A 1 -13.13 -22.28 -15.33
C GLY A 1 -12.85 -20.89 -14.79
N TYR A 2 -13.27 -20.57 -13.57
CA TYR A 2 -13.00 -19.27 -12.96
C TYR A 2 -11.72 -19.32 -12.12
N HIS A 3 -10.96 -18.22 -12.14
CA HIS A 3 -9.70 -18.06 -11.42
C HIS A 3 -9.74 -16.81 -10.55
N VAL A 4 -9.02 -16.84 -9.43
CA VAL A 4 -8.83 -15.67 -8.56
C VAL A 4 -7.40 -15.20 -8.68
N MET A 5 -7.22 -13.90 -8.90
CA MET A 5 -5.93 -13.24 -9.00
C MET A 5 -5.86 -12.15 -7.93
N ASN A 6 -4.79 -12.14 -7.15
CA ASN A 6 -4.48 -11.05 -6.23
C ASN A 6 -3.24 -10.31 -6.74
N CYS A 7 -3.36 -9.00 -6.92
CA CYS A 7 -2.32 -8.16 -7.48
C CYS A 7 -1.94 -7.06 -6.50
N PHE A 8 -0.64 -6.74 -6.45
CA PHE A 8 -0.12 -5.59 -5.73
C PHE A 8 0.52 -4.64 -6.74
N MET A 9 0.05 -3.39 -6.75
CA MET A 9 0.66 -2.32 -7.55
C MET A 9 1.81 -1.69 -6.79
N GLN A 10 2.99 -1.65 -7.40
CA GLN A 10 4.19 -1.15 -6.73
C GLN A 10 4.11 0.34 -6.38
N TYR A 11 3.43 1.13 -7.21
CA TYR A 11 3.23 2.55 -6.99
C TYR A 11 1.84 2.97 -7.48
N THR A 12 1.17 3.80 -6.71
CA THR A 12 -0.08 4.45 -7.08
C THR A 12 -0.09 5.82 -6.41
N PRO A 13 -0.19 6.93 -7.16
CA PRO A 13 -0.21 8.24 -6.54
C PRO A 13 -1.53 8.44 -5.78
N TYR A 14 -1.49 9.14 -4.65
CA TYR A 14 -2.70 9.44 -3.88
C TYR A 14 -3.64 10.39 -4.64
N HIS A 15 -3.05 11.35 -5.37
CA HIS A 15 -3.75 12.29 -6.25
C HIS A 15 -3.37 12.05 -7.72
N PRO A 16 -4.27 12.31 -8.68
CA PRO A 16 -3.92 12.27 -10.10
C PRO A 16 -2.75 13.21 -10.44
N ASN A 17 -1.76 12.71 -11.20
CA ASN A 17 -0.59 13.48 -11.64
C ASN A 17 -0.85 14.35 -12.90
N ASN A 18 -2.11 14.66 -13.19
CA ASN A 18 -2.56 15.35 -14.41
C ASN A 18 -2.83 16.86 -14.21
N GLY A 19 -2.57 17.40 -13.02
CA GLY A 19 -2.80 18.81 -12.70
C GLY A 19 -4.26 19.17 -12.39
N GLU A 20 -5.14 18.18 -12.24
CA GLU A 20 -6.51 18.38 -11.75
C GLU A 20 -6.52 18.72 -10.24
N LEU A 21 -7.71 19.06 -9.74
CA LEU A 21 -7.95 19.30 -8.30
C LEU A 21 -7.34 18.19 -7.44
N VAL A 22 -6.76 18.58 -6.31
CA VAL A 22 -6.16 17.72 -5.27
C VAL A 22 -7.25 16.84 -4.64
N THR A 23 -7.68 15.83 -5.38
CA THR A 23 -8.70 14.86 -5.00
C THR A 23 -8.08 13.48 -5.05
N PRO A 24 -8.50 12.56 -4.17
CA PRO A 24 -7.97 11.20 -4.22
C PRO A 24 -8.28 10.54 -5.57
N ILE A 25 -7.32 9.78 -6.09
CA ILE A 25 -7.51 9.03 -7.34
C ILE A 25 -8.70 8.08 -7.22
N SER A 26 -9.53 8.02 -8.25
CA SER A 26 -10.73 7.19 -8.23
C SER A 26 -10.39 5.71 -8.44
N HIS A 27 -11.28 4.83 -7.96
CA HIS A 27 -11.17 3.39 -8.18
C HIS A 27 -11.19 3.07 -9.68
N ASP A 28 -12.07 3.73 -10.44
CA ASP A 28 -12.23 3.49 -11.87
C ASP A 28 -10.98 3.84 -12.66
N GLU A 29 -10.29 4.93 -12.30
CA GLU A 29 -9.06 5.33 -12.96
C GLU A 29 -7.94 4.32 -12.71
N ILE A 30 -7.80 3.83 -11.46
CA ILE A 30 -6.80 2.80 -11.17
C ILE A 30 -7.13 1.48 -11.88
N LYS A 31 -8.40 1.06 -11.88
CA LYS A 31 -8.83 -0.15 -12.60
C LYS A 31 -8.54 -0.04 -14.09
N ARG A 32 -8.83 1.11 -14.70
CA ARG A 32 -8.55 1.40 -16.12
C ARG A 32 -7.06 1.26 -16.42
N VAL A 33 -6.21 1.97 -15.67
CA VAL A 33 -4.75 1.94 -15.86
C VAL A 33 -4.19 0.53 -15.63
N PHE A 34 -4.64 -0.17 -14.59
CA PHE A 34 -4.23 -1.55 -14.33
C PHE A 34 -4.56 -2.48 -15.50
N LEU A 35 -5.81 -2.43 -16.00
CA LEU A 35 -6.25 -3.28 -17.11
C LEU A 35 -5.52 -2.93 -18.42
N GLU A 36 -5.30 -1.64 -18.71
CA GLU A 36 -4.50 -1.21 -19.85
C GLU A 36 -3.09 -1.81 -19.78
N GLN A 37 -2.42 -1.70 -18.63
CA GLN A 37 -1.06 -2.20 -18.46
C GLN A 37 -0.95 -3.72 -18.48
N ILE A 38 -1.83 -4.45 -17.79
CA ILE A 38 -1.72 -5.92 -17.73
C ILE A 38 -2.07 -6.55 -19.08
N ASN A 39 -3.04 -6.00 -19.81
CA ASN A 39 -3.47 -6.55 -21.09
C ASN A 39 -2.40 -6.38 -22.18
N GLU A 40 -1.47 -5.42 -22.08
CA GLU A 40 -0.32 -5.31 -22.98
C GLU A 40 0.60 -6.55 -22.94
N TYR A 41 0.60 -7.28 -21.83
CA TYR A 41 1.44 -8.48 -21.64
C TYR A 41 0.69 -9.79 -21.95
N LEU A 42 -0.57 -9.73 -22.37
CA LEU A 42 -1.40 -10.91 -22.62
C LEU A 42 -1.73 -11.03 -24.10
N GLU A 43 -1.84 -12.27 -24.59
CA GLU A 43 -2.28 -12.54 -25.97
C GLU A 43 -3.75 -12.16 -26.17
N GLU A 44 -4.57 -12.38 -25.13
CA GLU A 44 -5.97 -11.95 -25.08
C GLU A 44 -6.23 -11.17 -23.78
N PRO A 45 -7.11 -10.14 -23.81
CA PRO A 45 -7.46 -9.38 -22.61
C PRO A 45 -8.10 -10.25 -21.52
N LEU A 46 -7.94 -9.84 -20.27
CA LEU A 46 -8.61 -10.49 -19.14
C LEU A 46 -10.14 -10.39 -19.25
N ASP A 47 -10.82 -11.53 -19.16
CA ASP A 47 -12.27 -11.61 -18.98
C ASP A 47 -12.61 -11.51 -17.48
N ILE A 48 -13.03 -10.33 -17.04
CA ILE A 48 -13.23 -9.99 -15.62
C ILE A 48 -14.70 -10.15 -15.24
N HIS A 49 -15.00 -11.15 -14.41
CA HIS A 49 -16.34 -11.31 -13.82
C HIS A 49 -16.59 -10.37 -12.63
N PHE A 50 -15.57 -10.16 -11.80
CA PHE A 50 -15.62 -9.25 -10.65
C PHE A 50 -14.21 -8.71 -10.36
N MET A 51 -14.10 -7.42 -10.02
CA MET A 51 -12.84 -6.78 -9.65
C MET A 51 -13.08 -5.79 -8.50
N ASP A 52 -12.38 -6.03 -7.41
CA ASP A 52 -12.29 -5.11 -6.28
C ASP A 52 -10.89 -4.49 -6.21
N ILE A 53 -10.79 -3.30 -5.61
CA ILE A 53 -9.52 -2.59 -5.45
C ILE A 53 -9.52 -1.77 -4.17
N LEU A 54 -8.36 -1.70 -3.52
CA LEU A 54 -8.11 -0.77 -2.42
C LEU A 54 -7.20 0.34 -2.94
N THR A 55 -7.72 1.56 -3.00
CA THR A 55 -6.96 2.74 -3.39
C THR A 55 -6.12 3.26 -2.22
N PRO A 56 -5.15 4.15 -2.46
CA PRO A 56 -4.41 4.80 -1.38
C PRO A 56 -5.32 5.48 -0.35
N PHE A 57 -6.43 6.07 -0.79
CA PHE A 57 -7.45 6.67 0.08
C PHE A 57 -8.17 5.64 0.95
N ASP A 58 -8.50 4.46 0.40
CA ASP A 58 -9.14 3.40 1.18
C ASP A 58 -8.18 2.84 2.22
N LEU A 59 -6.92 2.63 1.84
CA LEU A 59 -5.88 2.16 2.76
C LEU A 59 -5.66 3.15 3.91
N GLU A 60 -5.71 4.45 3.64
CA GLU A 60 -5.63 5.47 4.68
C GLU A 60 -6.83 5.44 5.62
N ASN A 61 -8.06 5.40 5.09
CA ASN A 61 -9.27 5.44 5.91
C ASN A 61 -9.52 4.13 6.68
N LEU A 62 -9.23 2.98 6.08
CA LEU A 62 -9.49 1.67 6.67
C LEU A 62 -8.39 1.23 7.64
N LEU A 63 -7.13 1.54 7.32
CA LEU A 63 -5.97 0.99 8.02
C LEU A 63 -5.11 2.07 8.69
N GLY A 64 -5.41 3.35 8.51
CA GLY A 64 -4.60 4.45 9.03
C GLY A 64 -3.25 4.59 8.34
N LEU A 65 -3.10 4.04 7.13
CA LEU A 65 -1.87 4.12 6.34
C LEU A 65 -1.84 5.45 5.60
N THR A 66 -1.13 6.45 6.14
CA THR A 66 -1.03 7.77 5.51
C THR A 66 -0.59 7.65 4.05
N GLU A 67 -1.34 8.30 3.18
CA GLU A 67 -1.23 8.23 1.71
C GLU A 67 -1.24 6.80 1.13
N GLY A 68 -1.83 5.85 1.85
CA GLY A 68 -1.90 4.44 1.46
C GLY A 68 -0.56 3.69 1.50
N ASN A 69 0.47 4.27 2.14
CA ASN A 69 1.79 3.68 2.15
C ASN A 69 1.88 2.50 3.14
N ILE A 70 1.90 1.27 2.62
CA ILE A 70 2.04 0.04 3.42
C ILE A 70 3.35 -0.05 4.21
N PHE A 71 4.36 0.74 3.84
CA PHE A 71 5.61 0.88 4.59
C PHE A 71 5.53 1.90 5.74
N HIS A 72 4.33 2.42 6.02
CA HIS A 72 4.00 3.31 7.15
C HIS A 72 4.77 4.65 7.08
N GLY A 73 4.66 5.32 5.94
CA GLY A 73 5.52 6.46 5.58
C GLY A 73 6.76 5.98 4.83
N SER A 74 7.29 6.80 3.94
CA SER A 74 8.49 6.43 3.18
C SER A 74 9.64 6.11 4.15
N ILE A 75 10.13 4.87 4.09
CA ILE A 75 11.33 4.50 4.84
C ILE A 75 12.51 5.12 4.09
N GLY A 76 12.92 6.31 4.50
CA GLY A 76 14.21 6.87 4.13
C GLY A 76 15.36 5.94 4.54
N LEU A 77 16.50 6.04 3.87
CA LEU A 77 17.70 5.22 4.17
C LEU A 77 18.13 5.32 5.65
N ASP A 78 17.89 6.47 6.26
CA ASP A 78 18.11 6.79 7.67
C ASP A 78 17.19 6.00 8.62
N ASN A 79 15.98 5.65 8.19
CA ASN A 79 14.98 4.91 8.97
C ASN A 79 14.99 3.40 8.70
N LEU A 80 15.90 2.92 7.84
CA LEU A 80 16.00 1.51 7.48
C LEU A 80 16.54 0.65 8.63
N PHE A 81 17.40 1.20 9.49
CA PHE A 81 18.12 0.44 10.52
C PHE A 81 17.85 0.92 11.96
N SER A 82 18.19 2.17 12.32
CA SER A 82 18.34 2.54 13.75
C SER A 82 17.43 3.68 14.24
N ASN A 83 16.72 4.39 13.36
CA ASN A 83 15.93 5.58 13.73
C ASN A 83 14.41 5.34 13.82
N ARG A 84 13.96 4.09 13.81
CA ARG A 84 12.54 3.77 14.06
C ARG A 84 12.18 4.04 15.52
N VAL A 85 10.96 4.51 15.76
CA VAL A 85 10.44 4.80 17.10
C VAL A 85 10.59 3.56 18.00
N SER A 86 11.24 3.72 19.16
CA SER A 86 11.34 2.65 20.16
C SER A 86 9.95 2.34 20.68
N GLY A 87 9.55 1.07 20.63
CA GLY A 87 8.18 0.66 20.91
C GLY A 87 7.73 0.74 22.36
N LYS A 88 8.33 1.58 23.22
CA LYS A 88 7.97 1.70 24.65
C LYS A 88 7.90 3.16 25.09
N VAL A 89 6.72 3.59 25.55
CA VAL A 89 6.51 4.90 26.19
C VAL A 89 5.61 4.71 27.40
N GLY A 90 6.08 5.07 28.61
CA GLY A 90 5.23 5.08 29.81
C GLY A 90 4.59 3.74 30.20
N GLY A 91 5.20 2.60 29.84
CA GLY A 91 4.62 1.27 30.08
C GLY A 91 3.66 0.77 28.98
N ILE A 92 3.43 1.58 27.95
CA ILE A 92 2.70 1.22 26.73
C ILE A 92 3.68 0.68 25.69
N TRP A 93 3.26 -0.35 24.95
CA TRP A 93 4.04 -0.96 23.88
C TRP A 93 3.44 -0.65 22.50
N LEU A 94 4.28 -0.23 21.55
CA LEU A 94 3.90 -0.07 20.14
C LEU A 94 4.18 -1.38 19.41
N CYS A 95 3.11 -2.07 19.00
CA CYS A 95 3.17 -3.33 18.27
C CYS A 95 2.66 -3.12 16.84
N GLY A 96 3.54 -2.67 15.94
CA GLY A 96 3.22 -2.48 14.52
C GLY A 96 4.44 -2.63 13.65
N SER A 97 4.27 -2.92 12.36
CA SER A 97 5.38 -3.09 11.39
C SER A 97 6.27 -1.86 11.23
N SER A 98 5.82 -0.70 11.67
CA SER A 98 6.61 0.53 11.73
C SER A 98 7.55 0.60 12.95
N ALA A 99 7.32 -0.19 14.00
CA ALA A 99 8.12 -0.19 15.22
C ALA A 99 9.48 -0.89 15.01
N HIS A 100 10.49 -0.49 15.79
CA HIS A 100 11.80 -1.14 15.80
C HIS A 100 11.70 -2.64 16.15
N PRO A 101 12.48 -3.54 15.52
CA PRO A 101 13.55 -3.35 14.52
C PRO A 101 13.09 -3.18 13.07
N GLY A 102 11.78 -3.05 12.84
CA GLY A 102 11.18 -3.01 11.52
C GLY A 102 10.20 -4.17 11.32
N GLY A 103 9.32 -4.00 10.33
CA GLY A 103 8.22 -4.90 10.07
C GLY A 103 8.23 -5.54 8.70
N GLY A 104 7.38 -6.57 8.61
CA GLY A 104 7.23 -7.55 7.53
C GLY A 104 6.65 -8.83 8.16
N VAL A 105 6.68 -9.97 7.45
CA VAL A 105 6.24 -11.28 7.99
C VAL A 105 7.19 -11.84 9.07
N MET A 106 8.22 -11.09 9.46
CA MET A 106 9.28 -11.55 10.35
C MET A 106 8.91 -11.52 11.85
N GLY A 107 7.77 -10.92 12.23
CA GLY A 107 7.28 -10.95 13.63
C GLY A 107 8.24 -10.41 14.68
N ALA A 108 9.21 -9.59 14.27
CA ALA A 108 10.30 -9.12 15.12
C ALA A 108 9.96 -7.85 15.93
N VAL A 109 8.84 -7.20 15.61
CA VAL A 109 8.40 -5.95 16.24
C VAL A 109 8.19 -6.13 17.74
N GLY A 110 8.73 -5.22 18.54
CA GLY A 110 8.61 -5.26 20.01
C GLY A 110 9.59 -6.18 20.74
N LYS A 111 10.51 -6.87 20.04
CA LYS A 111 11.68 -7.50 20.67
C LYS A 111 12.75 -6.44 20.94
N GLN A 112 12.81 -5.95 22.18
CA GLN A 112 13.96 -5.25 22.76
C GLN A 112 14.29 -5.87 24.12
#